data_AF-A0A955XNG2-F1
#
_entry.id   AF-A0A955XNG2-F1
#
_cell.length_a   1.000
_cell.length_b   1.000
_cell.length_c   1.000
_cell.angle_alpha   90.00
_cell.angle_beta   90.00
_cell.angle_gamma   90.00
#
_symmetry.space_group_name_H-M   'P 1'
#
loop_
_entity.id
_entity.type
_entity.pdbx_description
1 polymer ?
#
loop_
_entity_poly.entity_id
_entity_poly.type
_entity_poly.pdbx_seq_one_letter_code
_entity_poly.pdbx_strand_id
1 'polypeptide(L)'
;MALNKNKVIAAAQRFTQKGQYDRAIKEYRSIVDEEPDDVRIWLKIGDLYTKKGATSQAISTYVRVANQYADKGFHLKAVAVYKKILNIDPSYIDAHKSLGDLYVTLGLGPDAVAQYQIVVGSYERDARYTDSLELLKMIVQLGPDDHANRIRLAEAHARLGQMTEAIDQFKHVLEQLDALGHLDEYVQVAERLLYVAPEELDVVRDLSKVYLRRGDAKRALARLQVLFRADPHNVGTLELLAQAFHEIGQTAKAVSVYRELARIHGEAGDTNAQVAAYRKLLGVQPDDEEALRATGGLDIQGRASATAPGPAASSEEAMTREEQISQFLGDIDIYRKYGLKDHAQERIAKVLELDPGNLAALERRRDLCLENEDKAGAIKALLQAAEVASRRDPHRAMGYLGEVLQHDPGNADATARMKALSSGMAEQLASSDAQPAIAPPAEDAFDVDLDLGELDFEDDLDAELGGELDLDADEG
;
A
#
# COMPACT_ATOMS: atom_id res chain seq x y z
N MET A 1 -36.56 58.60 21.38
CA MET A 1 -35.30 59.36 21.40
C MET A 1 -34.23 58.46 20.81
N ALA A 2 -33.52 58.88 19.77
CA ALA A 2 -32.44 58.07 19.20
C ALA A 2 -31.38 57.80 20.27
N LEU A 3 -31.06 56.52 20.49
CA LEU A 3 -30.02 56.08 21.42
C LEU A 3 -28.70 56.80 21.08
N ASN A 4 -28.12 57.53 22.02
CA ASN A 4 -26.82 58.16 21.79
C ASN A 4 -25.70 57.13 21.94
N LYS A 5 -25.39 56.42 20.85
CA LYS A 5 -24.43 55.32 20.76
C LYS A 5 -23.08 55.63 21.43
N ASN A 6 -22.54 56.83 21.23
CA ASN A 6 -21.26 57.22 21.83
C ASN A 6 -21.33 57.31 23.35
N LYS A 7 -22.44 57.81 23.91
CA LYS A 7 -22.64 57.84 25.37
C LYS A 7 -22.75 56.43 25.95
N VAL A 8 -23.48 55.53 25.29
CA VAL A 8 -23.64 54.13 25.73
C VAL A 8 -22.31 53.39 25.67
N ILE A 9 -21.53 53.55 24.58
CA ILE A 9 -20.19 52.95 24.46
C ILE A 9 -19.26 53.43 25.57
N ALA A 10 -19.25 54.74 25.88
CA ALA A 10 -18.42 55.29 26.93
C ALA A 10 -18.83 54.78 28.34
N ALA A 11 -20.13 54.64 28.60
CA ALA A 11 -20.65 54.06 29.84
C ALA A 11 -20.22 52.58 29.97
N ALA A 12 -20.41 51.79 28.92
CA ALA A 12 -20.00 50.38 28.88
C ALA A 12 -18.49 50.22 29.09
N GLN A 13 -17.66 51.08 28.50
CA GLN A 13 -16.20 51.07 28.71
C GLN A 13 -15.82 51.38 30.16
N ARG A 14 -16.48 52.36 30.80
CA ARG A 14 -16.26 52.67 32.23
C ARG A 14 -16.61 51.48 33.12
N PHE A 15 -17.73 50.80 32.85
CA PHE A 15 -18.09 49.58 33.59
C PHE A 15 -17.09 48.44 33.35
N THR A 16 -16.59 48.30 32.12
CA THR A 16 -15.57 47.31 31.77
C THR A 16 -14.26 47.54 32.55
N GLN A 17 -13.78 48.78 32.64
CA GLN A 17 -12.58 49.14 33.41
C GLN A 17 -12.73 48.85 34.91
N LYS A 18 -13.96 48.93 35.43
CA LYS A 18 -14.29 48.63 36.84
C LYS A 18 -14.55 47.14 37.09
N GLY A 19 -14.37 46.26 36.09
CA GLY A 19 -14.69 44.83 36.19
C GLY A 19 -16.19 44.52 36.29
N GLN A 20 -17.07 45.52 36.10
CA GLN A 20 -18.52 45.36 36.19
C GLN A 20 -19.09 44.84 34.86
N TYR A 21 -18.72 43.61 34.49
CA TYR A 21 -19.00 43.04 33.17
C TYR A 21 -20.50 42.94 32.86
N ASP A 22 -21.34 42.57 33.82
CA ASP A 22 -22.79 42.47 33.60
C ASP A 22 -23.44 43.81 33.23
N ARG A 23 -23.00 44.89 33.88
CA ARG A 23 -23.49 46.24 33.54
C ARG A 23 -22.98 46.68 32.18
N ALA A 24 -21.71 46.43 31.87
CA ALA A 24 -21.14 46.72 30.55
C ALA A 24 -21.87 45.97 29.42
N ILE A 25 -22.19 44.69 29.63
CA ILE A 25 -22.95 43.87 28.67
C ILE A 25 -24.36 44.43 28.49
N LYS A 26 -25.04 44.84 29.58
CA LYS A 26 -26.37 45.43 29.49
C LYS A 26 -26.39 46.73 28.67
N GLU A 27 -25.40 47.59 28.87
CA GLU A 27 -25.25 48.82 28.06
C GLU A 27 -25.02 48.47 26.58
N TYR A 28 -24.10 47.55 26.27
CA TYR A 28 -23.88 47.15 24.87
C TYR A 28 -25.10 46.46 24.24
N ARG A 29 -25.88 45.70 25.00
CA ARG A 29 -27.13 45.10 24.54
C ARG A 29 -28.14 46.13 24.06
N SER A 30 -28.27 47.25 24.77
CA SER A 30 -29.17 48.34 24.33
C SER A 30 -28.81 48.92 22.96
N ILE A 31 -27.54 48.79 22.51
CA ILE A 31 -27.12 49.19 21.17
C ILE A 31 -27.56 48.16 20.12
N VAL A 32 -27.35 46.86 20.39
CA VAL A 32 -27.70 45.80 19.44
C VAL A 32 -29.20 45.50 19.38
N ASP A 33 -29.97 45.95 20.38
CA ASP A 33 -31.44 45.92 20.31
C ASP A 33 -31.97 46.89 19.23
N GLU A 34 -31.27 48.01 18.99
CA GLU A 34 -31.58 48.99 17.93
C GLU A 34 -30.85 48.67 16.60
N GLU A 35 -29.62 48.18 16.68
CA GLU A 35 -28.78 47.81 15.53
C GLU A 35 -28.32 46.33 15.62
N PRO A 36 -29.18 45.35 15.29
CA PRO A 36 -28.88 43.92 15.48
C PRO A 36 -27.67 43.39 14.71
N ASP A 37 -27.25 44.12 13.67
CA ASP A 37 -26.19 43.73 12.73
C ASP A 37 -24.83 44.40 12.99
N ASP A 38 -24.69 45.19 14.07
CA ASP A 38 -23.39 45.78 14.42
C ASP A 38 -22.44 44.74 15.04
N VAL A 39 -21.74 44.03 14.16
CA VAL A 39 -20.72 43.02 14.47
C VAL A 39 -19.68 43.53 15.48
N ARG A 40 -19.34 44.82 15.46
CA ARG A 40 -18.32 45.39 16.35
C ARG A 40 -18.80 45.43 17.80
N ILE A 41 -20.09 45.65 18.02
CA ILE A 41 -20.67 45.65 19.36
C ILE A 41 -20.84 44.21 19.86
N TRP A 42 -21.28 43.30 18.99
CA TRP A 42 -21.34 41.87 19.32
C TRP A 42 -19.97 41.30 19.70
N LEU A 43 -18.88 41.67 19.01
CA LEU A 43 -17.51 41.32 19.42
C LEU A 43 -17.18 41.78 20.84
N LYS A 44 -17.54 43.03 21.19
CA LYS A 44 -17.31 43.56 22.54
C LYS A 44 -18.13 42.79 23.58
N ILE A 45 -19.37 42.42 23.26
CA ILE A 45 -20.20 41.60 24.14
C ILE A 45 -19.55 40.22 24.37
N GLY A 46 -19.06 39.57 23.30
CA GLY A 46 -18.33 38.29 23.40
C GLY A 46 -17.05 38.39 24.23
N ASP A 47 -16.25 39.45 24.02
CA ASP A 47 -15.03 39.70 24.81
C ASP A 47 -15.36 39.92 26.30
N LEU A 48 -16.48 40.57 26.62
CA LEU A 48 -16.94 40.74 28.00
C LEU A 48 -17.44 39.44 28.63
N TYR A 49 -18.15 38.60 27.88
CA TYR A 49 -18.55 37.28 28.37
C TYR A 49 -17.33 36.41 28.65
N THR A 50 -16.30 36.48 27.79
CA THR A 50 -15.03 35.78 28.02
C THR A 50 -14.35 36.26 29.31
N LYS A 51 -14.25 37.58 29.52
CA LYS A 51 -13.68 38.16 30.75
C LYS A 51 -14.47 37.83 32.02
N LYS A 52 -15.78 37.61 31.89
CA LYS A 52 -16.66 37.17 32.98
C LYS A 52 -16.50 35.68 33.31
N GLY A 53 -15.91 34.89 32.41
CA GLY A 53 -15.89 33.42 32.51
C GLY A 53 -17.19 32.74 32.05
N ALA A 54 -18.05 33.49 31.34
CA ALA A 54 -19.33 33.02 30.84
C ALA A 54 -19.15 32.35 29.46
N THR A 55 -18.52 31.17 29.46
CA THR A 55 -18.03 30.47 28.25
C THR A 55 -19.12 30.24 27.20
N SER A 56 -20.27 29.67 27.57
CA SER A 56 -21.34 29.36 26.62
C SER A 56 -21.93 30.62 25.95
N GLN A 57 -22.07 31.71 26.70
CA GLN A 57 -22.52 32.99 26.13
C GLN A 57 -21.46 33.64 25.24
N ALA A 58 -20.18 33.50 25.60
CA ALA A 58 -19.07 33.98 24.78
C ALA A 58 -19.05 33.27 23.42
N ILE A 59 -19.08 31.93 23.43
CA ILE A 59 -19.07 31.10 22.20
C ILE A 59 -20.26 31.44 21.32
N SER A 60 -21.49 31.42 21.84
CA SER A 60 -22.69 31.73 21.04
C SER A 60 -22.65 33.15 20.44
N THR A 61 -22.10 34.12 21.16
CA THR A 61 -21.91 35.49 20.65
C THR A 61 -20.86 35.55 19.54
N TYR A 62 -19.73 34.85 19.71
CA TYR A 62 -18.68 34.80 18.70
C TYR A 62 -19.10 34.03 17.45
N VAL A 63 -19.87 32.95 17.58
CA VAL A 63 -20.41 32.20 16.42
C VAL A 63 -21.27 33.13 15.56
N ARG A 64 -22.18 33.89 16.19
CA ARG A 64 -22.99 34.89 15.48
C ARG A 64 -22.13 35.89 14.71
N VAL A 65 -21.08 36.41 15.34
CA VAL A 65 -20.14 37.34 14.71
C VAL A 65 -19.40 36.68 13.53
N ALA A 66 -18.89 35.47 13.73
CA ALA A 66 -18.09 34.76 12.75
C ALA A 66 -18.92 34.46 11.49
N ASN A 67 -20.14 33.96 11.66
CA ASN A 67 -21.10 33.76 10.58
C ASN A 67 -21.38 35.06 9.84
N GLN A 68 -21.67 36.15 10.56
CA GLN A 68 -21.95 37.43 9.91
C GLN A 68 -20.73 38.00 9.14
N TYR A 69 -19.50 37.72 9.59
CA TYR A 69 -18.32 38.05 8.80
C TYR A 69 -18.18 37.16 7.56
N ALA A 70 -18.46 35.85 7.68
CA ALA A 70 -18.42 34.92 6.57
C ALA A 70 -19.45 35.28 5.49
N ASP A 71 -20.70 35.56 5.87
CA ASP A 71 -21.79 35.93 4.98
C ASP A 71 -21.52 37.24 4.21
N LYS A 72 -20.77 38.16 4.83
CA LYS A 72 -20.36 39.43 4.22
C LYS A 72 -19.08 39.29 3.37
N GLY A 73 -18.53 38.09 3.21
CA GLY A 73 -17.29 37.83 2.46
C GLY A 73 -16.01 38.22 3.21
N PHE A 74 -16.09 38.59 4.48
CA PHE A 74 -14.92 38.92 5.30
C PHE A 74 -14.27 37.67 5.91
N HIS A 75 -13.90 36.71 5.06
CA HIS A 75 -13.44 35.37 5.45
C HIS A 75 -12.29 35.38 6.46
N LEU A 76 -11.26 36.21 6.28
CA LEU A 76 -10.14 36.30 7.23
C LEU A 76 -10.56 36.79 8.63
N LYS A 77 -11.56 37.69 8.69
CA LYS A 77 -12.11 38.13 9.98
C LYS A 77 -12.92 37.02 10.63
N ALA A 78 -13.71 36.29 9.86
CA ALA A 78 -14.44 35.12 10.35
C ALA A 78 -13.49 34.05 10.92
N VAL A 79 -12.40 33.73 10.20
CA VAL A 79 -11.34 32.82 10.67
C VAL A 79 -10.77 33.27 12.01
N ALA A 80 -10.46 34.56 12.18
CA ALA A 80 -9.94 35.08 13.43
C ALA A 80 -10.93 34.92 14.60
N VAL A 81 -12.23 35.09 14.35
CA VAL A 81 -13.27 34.89 15.37
C VAL A 81 -13.47 33.41 15.68
N TYR A 82 -13.45 32.52 14.70
CA TYR A 82 -13.49 31.08 14.94
C TYR A 82 -12.28 30.57 15.72
N LYS A 83 -11.08 31.08 15.43
CA LYS A 83 -9.90 30.77 16.27
C LYS A 83 -10.05 31.26 17.70
N LYS A 84 -10.73 32.40 17.95
CA LYS A 84 -11.07 32.82 19.31
C LYS A 84 -12.01 31.84 20.00
N ILE A 85 -12.99 31.27 19.28
CA ILE A 85 -13.88 30.23 19.82
C ILE A 85 -13.05 29.01 20.23
N LEU A 86 -12.15 28.53 19.36
CA LEU A 86 -11.29 27.38 19.65
C LEU A 86 -10.27 27.63 20.77
N ASN A 87 -9.86 28.89 21.01
CA ASN A 87 -9.05 29.23 22.18
C ASN A 87 -9.83 29.12 23.51
N ILE A 88 -11.16 29.24 23.46
CA ILE A 88 -12.04 29.11 24.64
C ILE A 88 -12.43 27.65 24.83
N ASP A 89 -12.80 26.98 23.74
CA ASP A 89 -13.16 25.57 23.70
C ASP A 89 -12.53 24.91 22.46
N PRO A 90 -11.37 24.25 22.62
CA PRO A 90 -10.69 23.55 21.53
C PRO A 90 -11.48 22.35 20.96
N SER A 91 -12.54 21.91 21.64
CA SER A 91 -13.37 20.77 21.21
C SER A 91 -14.63 21.19 20.47
N TYR A 92 -14.83 22.49 20.22
CA TYR A 92 -16.04 23.01 19.59
C TYR A 92 -16.08 22.69 18.08
N ILE A 93 -16.68 21.54 17.75
CA ILE A 93 -16.68 20.90 16.43
C ILE A 93 -17.24 21.81 15.33
N ASP A 94 -18.29 22.59 15.61
CA ASP A 94 -18.88 23.49 14.60
C ASP A 94 -17.89 24.56 14.13
N ALA A 95 -17.02 25.07 15.03
CA ALA A 95 -15.98 26.02 14.61
C ALA A 95 -14.90 25.36 13.75
N HIS A 96 -14.54 24.10 14.01
CA HIS A 96 -13.64 23.37 13.13
C HIS A 96 -14.24 23.20 11.74
N LYS A 97 -15.52 22.79 11.65
CA LYS A 97 -16.21 22.65 10.36
C LYS A 97 -16.26 23.98 9.60
N SER A 98 -16.69 25.06 10.27
CA SER A 98 -16.74 26.39 9.64
C SER A 98 -15.36 26.94 9.25
N LEU A 99 -14.30 26.63 10.00
CA LEU A 99 -12.94 26.95 9.59
C LEU A 99 -12.52 26.16 8.34
N GLY A 100 -12.85 24.87 8.27
CA GLY A 100 -12.65 24.06 7.07
C GLY A 100 -13.30 24.70 5.84
N ASP A 101 -14.59 25.03 5.93
CA ASP A 101 -15.35 25.67 4.84
C ASP A 101 -14.74 27.02 4.41
N LEU A 102 -14.30 27.82 5.38
CA LEU A 102 -13.63 29.10 5.11
C LEU A 102 -12.26 28.90 4.45
N TYR A 103 -11.50 27.89 4.87
CA TYR A 103 -10.20 27.58 4.27
C TYR A 103 -10.35 27.05 2.84
N VAL A 104 -11.37 26.25 2.54
CA VAL A 104 -11.72 25.89 1.15
C VAL A 104 -11.99 27.14 0.32
N THR A 105 -12.82 28.06 0.84
CA THR A 105 -13.14 29.32 0.15
C THR A 105 -11.90 30.19 -0.10
N LEU A 106 -10.92 30.13 0.80
CA LEU A 106 -9.65 30.86 0.70
C LEU A 106 -8.59 30.13 -0.15
N GLY A 107 -8.88 28.93 -0.65
CA GLY A 107 -7.92 28.11 -1.41
C GLY A 107 -6.83 27.47 -0.53
N LEU A 108 -7.02 27.41 0.78
CA LEU A 108 -6.10 26.83 1.76
C LEU A 108 -6.45 25.35 1.98
N GLY A 109 -6.21 24.52 0.97
CA GLY A 109 -6.57 23.09 0.98
C GLY A 109 -6.01 22.30 2.18
N PRO A 110 -4.70 22.34 2.48
CA PRO A 110 -4.12 21.60 3.59
C PRO A 110 -4.71 22.00 4.96
N ASP A 111 -4.91 23.31 5.19
CA ASP A 111 -5.55 23.82 6.41
C ASP A 111 -7.00 23.33 6.52
N ALA A 112 -7.75 23.31 5.40
CA ALA A 112 -9.12 22.80 5.36
C ALA A 112 -9.16 21.31 5.71
N VAL A 113 -8.28 20.50 5.12
CA VAL A 113 -8.17 19.06 5.41
C VAL A 113 -7.91 18.82 6.89
N ALA A 114 -6.96 19.56 7.49
CA ALA A 114 -6.66 19.43 8.91
C ALA A 114 -7.88 19.72 9.81
N GLN A 115 -8.69 20.74 9.47
CA GLN A 115 -9.91 21.04 10.22
C GLN A 115 -10.99 19.98 10.01
N TYR A 116 -11.21 19.51 8.78
CA TYR A 116 -12.19 18.48 8.49
C TYR A 116 -11.84 17.14 9.12
N GLN A 117 -10.57 16.76 9.21
CA GLN A 117 -10.15 15.53 9.88
C GLN A 117 -10.55 15.50 11.36
N ILE A 118 -10.49 16.64 12.06
CA ILE A 118 -10.97 16.76 13.46
C ILE A 118 -12.48 16.52 13.52
N VAL A 119 -13.23 17.10 12.59
CA VAL A 119 -14.70 16.97 12.53
C VAL A 119 -15.10 15.53 12.21
N VAL A 120 -14.47 14.91 11.22
CA VAL A 120 -14.63 13.50 10.84
C VAL A 120 -14.40 12.59 12.05
N GLY A 121 -13.30 12.78 12.79
CA GLY A 121 -13.01 12.00 13.99
C GLY A 121 -14.04 12.20 15.12
N SER A 122 -14.72 13.34 15.19
CA SER A 122 -15.86 13.52 16.10
C SER A 122 -17.11 12.79 15.60
N TYR A 123 -17.44 12.93 14.32
CA TYR A 123 -18.60 12.27 13.73
C TYR A 123 -18.49 10.75 13.80
N GLU A 124 -17.31 10.18 13.59
CA GLU A 124 -17.07 8.75 13.75
C GLU A 124 -17.30 8.28 15.20
N ARG A 125 -16.83 9.04 16.20
CA ARG A 125 -17.09 8.75 17.62
C ARG A 125 -18.56 8.82 17.98
N ASP A 126 -19.30 9.73 17.34
CA ASP A 126 -20.73 9.92 17.54
C ASP A 126 -21.59 8.99 16.63
N ALA A 127 -20.96 8.06 15.90
CA ALA A 127 -21.60 7.17 14.92
C ALA A 127 -22.38 7.88 13.80
N ARG A 128 -22.02 9.14 13.50
CA ARG A 128 -22.56 9.96 12.42
C ARG A 128 -21.83 9.69 11.10
N TYR A 129 -21.91 8.44 10.64
CA TYR A 129 -21.13 7.97 9.48
C TYR A 129 -21.50 8.66 8.17
N THR A 130 -22.77 9.06 7.99
CA THR A 130 -23.21 9.81 6.80
C THR A 130 -22.54 11.19 6.71
N ASP A 131 -22.49 11.92 7.82
CA ASP A 131 -21.88 13.24 7.88
C ASP A 131 -20.35 13.15 7.74
N SER A 132 -19.76 12.09 8.30
CA SER A 132 -18.34 11.75 8.12
C SER A 132 -18.02 11.50 6.64
N LEU A 133 -18.86 10.72 5.94
CA LEU A 133 -18.70 10.41 4.52
C LEU A 133 -18.67 11.68 3.66
N GLU A 134 -19.57 12.63 3.90
CA GLU A 134 -19.61 13.89 3.16
C GLU A 134 -18.31 14.68 3.29
N LEU A 135 -17.77 14.78 4.52
CA LEU A 135 -16.50 15.46 4.75
C LEU A 135 -15.31 14.71 4.19
N LEU A 136 -15.30 13.38 4.26
CA LEU A 136 -14.23 12.56 3.65
C LEU A 136 -14.20 12.74 2.12
N LYS A 137 -15.35 12.86 1.46
CA LYS A 137 -15.41 13.20 0.03
C LYS A 137 -14.76 14.55 -0.26
N MET A 138 -15.03 15.56 0.58
CA MET A 138 -14.39 16.88 0.44
C MET A 138 -12.88 16.81 0.69
N ILE A 139 -12.42 16.04 1.69
CA ILE A 139 -11.01 15.85 1.98
C ILE A 139 -10.28 15.24 0.77
N VAL A 140 -10.82 14.16 0.18
CA VAL A 140 -10.22 13.52 -0.99
C VAL A 140 -10.25 14.42 -2.22
N GLN A 141 -11.26 15.29 -2.38
CA GLN A 141 -11.27 16.29 -3.46
C GLN A 141 -10.18 17.36 -3.29
N LEU A 142 -9.85 17.73 -2.05
CA LEU A 142 -8.80 18.71 -1.74
C LEU A 142 -7.38 18.13 -1.83
N GLY A 143 -7.24 16.82 -1.61
CA GLY A 143 -5.98 16.09 -1.70
C GLY A 143 -6.17 14.75 -2.41
N PRO A 144 -6.24 14.74 -3.76
CA PRO A 144 -6.57 13.53 -4.53
C PRO A 144 -5.49 12.45 -4.45
N ASP A 145 -4.24 12.85 -4.18
CA ASP A 145 -3.07 11.97 -4.11
C ASP A 145 -2.87 11.34 -2.72
N ASP A 146 -3.67 11.74 -1.72
CA ASP A 146 -3.58 11.18 -0.38
C ASP A 146 -4.36 9.86 -0.28
N HIS A 147 -3.63 8.76 -0.45
CA HIS A 147 -4.19 7.41 -0.35
C HIS A 147 -4.78 7.12 1.02
N ALA A 148 -4.25 7.68 2.12
CA ALA A 148 -4.74 7.40 3.46
C ALA A 148 -6.16 7.95 3.66
N ASN A 149 -6.41 9.18 3.19
CA ASN A 149 -7.75 9.76 3.21
C ASN A 149 -8.72 9.03 2.28
N ARG A 150 -8.25 8.52 1.14
CA ARG A 150 -9.06 7.72 0.22
C ARG A 150 -9.43 6.34 0.79
N ILE A 151 -8.51 5.69 1.52
CA ILE A 151 -8.80 4.45 2.27
C ILE A 151 -9.89 4.71 3.32
N ARG A 152 -9.80 5.80 4.09
CA ARG A 152 -10.84 6.16 5.06
C ARG A 152 -12.19 6.41 4.40
N LEU A 153 -12.20 7.03 3.22
CA LEU A 153 -13.42 7.19 2.42
C LEU A 153 -14.01 5.83 1.99
N ALA A 154 -13.16 4.89 1.56
CA ALA A 154 -13.58 3.53 1.21
C ALA A 154 -14.20 2.79 2.41
N GLU A 155 -13.55 2.87 3.57
CA GLU A 155 -14.06 2.27 4.82
C GLU A 155 -15.39 2.91 5.27
N ALA A 156 -15.55 4.22 5.09
CA ALA A 156 -16.80 4.92 5.37
C ALA A 156 -17.94 4.46 4.45
N HIS A 157 -17.67 4.27 3.15
CA HIS A 157 -18.62 3.69 2.21
C HIS A 157 -19.02 2.26 2.61
N ALA A 158 -18.05 1.41 2.95
CA ALA A 158 -18.28 0.04 3.40
C ALA A 158 -19.18 -0.03 4.64
N ARG A 159 -18.92 0.82 5.65
CA ARG A 159 -19.74 0.90 6.87
C ARG A 159 -21.19 1.31 6.60
N LEU A 160 -21.44 2.08 5.55
CA LEU A 160 -22.77 2.51 5.14
C LEU A 160 -23.45 1.51 4.17
N GLY A 161 -22.84 0.36 3.88
CA GLY A 161 -23.37 -0.63 2.95
C GLY A 161 -23.17 -0.27 1.47
N GLN A 162 -22.42 0.79 1.18
CA GLN A 162 -22.13 1.27 -0.17
C GLN A 162 -20.93 0.51 -0.73
N MET A 163 -21.12 -0.79 -0.98
CA MET A 163 -20.04 -1.73 -1.29
C MET A 163 -19.37 -1.41 -2.62
N THR A 164 -20.15 -1.07 -3.65
CA THR A 164 -19.62 -0.71 -4.97
C THR A 164 -18.65 0.48 -4.86
N GLU A 165 -19.08 1.55 -4.20
CA GLU A 165 -18.26 2.74 -4.02
C GLU A 165 -17.03 2.46 -3.15
N ALA A 166 -17.15 1.62 -2.12
CA ALA A 166 -16.01 1.21 -1.30
C ALA A 166 -14.96 0.48 -2.12
N ILE A 167 -15.38 -0.50 -2.93
CA ILE A 167 -14.50 -1.28 -3.80
C ILE A 167 -13.81 -0.35 -4.81
N ASP A 168 -14.54 0.57 -5.43
CA ASP A 168 -13.97 1.53 -6.39
C ASP A 168 -12.89 2.41 -5.73
N GLN A 169 -13.13 2.91 -4.52
CA GLN A 169 -12.15 3.72 -3.80
C GLN A 169 -10.90 2.91 -3.44
N PHE A 170 -11.06 1.67 -2.97
CA PHE A 170 -9.93 0.80 -2.66
C PHE A 170 -9.13 0.43 -3.91
N LYS A 171 -9.79 0.05 -5.01
CA LYS A 171 -9.14 -0.30 -6.28
C LYS A 171 -8.33 0.87 -6.83
N HIS A 172 -8.84 2.10 -6.72
CA HIS A 172 -8.06 3.28 -7.13
C HIS A 172 -6.75 3.41 -6.35
N VAL A 173 -6.76 3.12 -5.04
CA VAL A 173 -5.53 3.12 -4.24
C VAL A 173 -4.60 1.97 -4.64
N LEU A 174 -5.14 0.77 -4.90
CA LEU A 174 -4.36 -0.38 -5.34
C LEU A 174 -3.67 -0.14 -6.69
N GLU A 175 -4.35 0.47 -7.66
CA GLU A 175 -3.78 0.83 -8.96
C GLU A 175 -2.60 1.80 -8.81
N GLN A 176 -2.72 2.78 -7.92
CA GLN A 176 -1.66 3.75 -7.65
C GLN A 176 -0.46 3.09 -6.96
N LEU A 177 -0.70 2.25 -5.95
CA LEU A 177 0.36 1.54 -5.22
C LEU A 177 1.09 0.54 -6.11
N ASP A 178 0.38 -0.18 -6.98
CA ASP A 178 0.99 -1.09 -7.95
C ASP A 178 1.87 -0.33 -8.96
N ALA A 179 1.38 0.81 -9.48
CA ALA A 179 2.15 1.66 -10.39
C ALA A 179 3.43 2.23 -9.75
N LEU A 180 3.41 2.51 -8.45
CA LEU A 180 4.58 2.97 -7.68
C LEU A 180 5.49 1.80 -7.23
N GLY A 181 5.03 0.55 -7.34
CA GLY A 181 5.75 -0.63 -6.86
C GLY A 181 5.77 -0.77 -5.33
N HIS A 182 4.86 -0.09 -4.63
CA HIS A 182 4.75 -0.11 -3.17
C HIS A 182 4.02 -1.38 -2.69
N LEU A 183 4.68 -2.52 -2.84
CA LEU A 183 4.07 -3.83 -2.61
C LEU A 183 3.61 -4.07 -1.16
N ASP A 184 4.26 -3.48 -0.15
CA ASP A 184 3.86 -3.64 1.26
C ASP A 184 2.52 -2.99 1.54
N GLU A 185 2.38 -1.75 1.09
CA GLU A 185 1.15 -0.96 1.23
C GLU A 185 0.03 -1.57 0.39
N TYR A 186 0.35 -2.06 -0.82
CA TYR A 186 -0.60 -2.78 -1.68
C TYR A 186 -1.24 -3.95 -0.94
N VAL A 187 -0.43 -4.81 -0.29
CA VAL A 187 -0.93 -5.96 0.47
C VAL A 187 -1.89 -5.50 1.56
N GLN A 188 -1.51 -4.49 2.35
CA GLN A 188 -2.36 -3.98 3.43
C GLN A 188 -3.72 -3.47 2.93
N VAL A 189 -3.73 -2.73 1.81
CA VAL A 189 -4.96 -2.18 1.24
C VAL A 189 -5.80 -3.29 0.60
N ALA A 190 -5.18 -4.23 -0.10
CA ALA A 190 -5.85 -5.35 -0.74
C ALA A 190 -6.53 -6.25 0.29
N GLU A 191 -5.89 -6.50 1.43
CA GLU A 191 -6.49 -7.27 2.52
C GLU A 191 -7.68 -6.55 3.15
N ARG A 192 -7.63 -5.22 3.29
CA ARG A 192 -8.79 -4.42 3.75
C ARG A 192 -9.95 -4.49 2.77
N LEU A 193 -9.68 -4.38 1.47
CA LEU A 193 -10.71 -4.57 0.43
C LEU A 193 -11.32 -5.97 0.53
N LEU A 194 -10.50 -7.03 0.60
CA LEU A 194 -10.98 -8.42 0.63
C LEU A 194 -11.67 -8.78 1.94
N TYR A 195 -11.44 -8.04 3.03
CA TYR A 195 -12.24 -8.17 4.24
C TYR A 195 -13.68 -7.70 4.02
N VAL A 196 -13.88 -6.64 3.23
CA VAL A 196 -15.20 -6.07 2.91
C VAL A 196 -15.86 -6.82 1.75
N ALA A 197 -15.09 -7.21 0.74
CA ALA A 197 -15.55 -7.88 -0.47
C ALA A 197 -14.65 -9.10 -0.77
N PRO A 198 -14.91 -10.26 -0.14
CA PRO A 198 -14.05 -11.45 -0.28
C PRO A 198 -13.98 -12.05 -1.68
N GLU A 199 -15.00 -11.78 -2.51
CA GLU A 199 -15.18 -12.37 -3.85
C GLU A 199 -14.65 -11.48 -4.97
N GLU A 200 -13.85 -10.46 -4.66
CA GLU A 200 -13.17 -9.64 -5.68
C GLU A 200 -12.02 -10.42 -6.33
N LEU A 201 -12.37 -11.33 -7.24
CA LEU A 201 -11.47 -12.33 -7.83
C LEU A 201 -10.22 -11.71 -8.46
N ASP A 202 -10.33 -10.54 -9.09
CA ASP A 202 -9.18 -9.86 -9.68
C ASP A 202 -8.16 -9.44 -8.62
N VAL A 203 -8.65 -8.88 -7.50
CA VAL A 203 -7.80 -8.49 -6.36
C VAL A 203 -7.22 -9.72 -5.67
N VAL A 204 -8.01 -10.80 -5.54
CA VAL A 204 -7.51 -12.09 -5.00
C VAL A 204 -6.36 -12.62 -5.87
N ARG A 205 -6.50 -12.57 -7.19
CA ARG A 205 -5.46 -13.03 -8.14
C ARG A 205 -4.20 -12.20 -8.02
N ASP A 206 -4.33 -10.88 -8.03
CA ASP A 206 -3.17 -9.99 -8.00
C ASP A 206 -2.47 -10.01 -6.65
N LEU A 207 -3.22 -10.05 -5.54
CA LEU A 207 -2.67 -10.24 -4.20
C LEU A 207 -1.93 -11.59 -4.08
N SER A 208 -2.48 -12.67 -4.66
CA SER A 208 -1.82 -13.98 -4.66
C SER A 208 -0.48 -13.94 -5.40
N LYS A 209 -0.40 -13.25 -6.55
CA LYS A 209 0.87 -13.02 -7.27
C LYS A 209 1.85 -12.20 -6.44
N VAL A 210 1.39 -11.19 -5.70
CA VAL A 210 2.24 -10.41 -4.80
C VAL A 210 2.79 -11.28 -3.66
N TYR A 211 1.96 -12.17 -3.10
CA TYR A 211 2.40 -13.11 -2.08
C TYR A 211 3.46 -14.09 -2.58
N LEU A 212 3.28 -14.69 -3.76
CA LEU A 212 4.28 -15.57 -4.37
C LEU A 212 5.60 -14.83 -4.64
N ARG A 213 5.56 -13.60 -5.17
CA ARG A 213 6.76 -12.78 -5.38
C ARG A 213 7.52 -12.47 -4.08
N ARG A 214 6.83 -12.47 -2.93
CA ARG A 214 7.41 -12.28 -1.59
C ARG A 214 7.88 -13.58 -0.94
N GLY A 215 7.67 -14.73 -1.58
CA GLY A 215 7.92 -16.05 -1.01
C GLY A 215 6.90 -16.46 0.05
N ASP A 216 5.76 -15.77 0.14
CA ASP A 216 4.67 -16.12 1.06
C ASP A 216 3.61 -17.00 0.39
N ALA A 217 4.06 -18.13 -0.14
CA ALA A 217 3.22 -19.07 -0.85
C ALA A 217 2.06 -19.60 0.00
N LYS A 218 2.19 -19.63 1.33
CA LYS A 218 1.11 -20.07 2.24
C LYS A 218 -0.08 -19.11 2.20
N ARG A 219 0.18 -17.80 2.32
CA ARG A 219 -0.87 -16.80 2.18
C ARG A 219 -1.44 -16.75 0.76
N ALA A 220 -0.61 -16.98 -0.25
CA ALA A 220 -1.07 -17.14 -1.63
C ALA A 220 -2.08 -18.30 -1.76
N LEU A 221 -1.75 -19.50 -1.26
CA LEU A 221 -2.65 -20.66 -1.31
C LEU A 221 -4.01 -20.39 -0.69
N ALA A 222 -4.04 -19.77 0.50
CA ALA A 222 -5.29 -19.45 1.19
C ALA A 222 -6.21 -18.55 0.35
N ARG A 223 -5.63 -17.63 -0.42
CA ARG A 223 -6.37 -16.74 -1.33
C ARG A 223 -6.76 -17.44 -2.63
N LEU A 224 -5.86 -18.24 -3.20
CA LEU A 224 -6.10 -18.99 -4.44
C LEU A 224 -7.23 -20.01 -4.32
N GLN A 225 -7.53 -20.52 -3.13
CA GLN A 225 -8.71 -21.38 -2.89
C GLN A 225 -10.02 -20.69 -3.30
N VAL A 226 -10.14 -19.37 -3.13
CA VAL A 226 -11.33 -18.62 -3.54
C VAL A 226 -11.46 -18.62 -5.06
N LEU A 227 -10.35 -18.42 -5.78
CA LEU A 227 -10.33 -18.47 -7.24
C LEU A 227 -10.65 -19.86 -7.77
N PHE A 228 -10.11 -20.91 -7.14
CA PHE A 228 -10.31 -22.28 -7.57
C PHE A 228 -11.77 -22.72 -7.36
N ARG A 229 -12.39 -22.34 -6.25
CA ARG A 229 -13.83 -22.59 -6.03
C ARG A 229 -14.71 -21.87 -7.04
N ALA A 230 -14.29 -20.70 -7.52
CA ALA A 230 -15.04 -19.94 -8.52
C ALA A 230 -14.93 -20.58 -9.92
N ASP A 231 -13.75 -21.05 -10.30
CA ASP A 231 -13.50 -21.75 -11.56
C ASP A 231 -12.32 -22.74 -11.40
N PRO A 232 -12.60 -24.04 -11.18
CA PRO A 232 -11.58 -25.08 -11.01
C PRO A 232 -10.71 -25.30 -12.24
N HIS A 233 -11.24 -25.01 -13.43
CA HIS A 233 -10.57 -25.24 -14.72
C HIS A 233 -9.86 -23.97 -15.22
N ASN A 234 -9.80 -22.93 -14.39
CA ASN A 234 -9.12 -21.70 -14.75
C ASN A 234 -7.60 -21.92 -14.82
N VAL A 235 -7.05 -21.94 -16.04
CA VAL A 235 -5.62 -22.12 -16.29
C VAL A 235 -4.77 -21.17 -15.44
N GLY A 236 -5.13 -19.87 -15.38
CA GLY A 236 -4.37 -18.89 -14.62
C GLY A 236 -4.36 -19.15 -13.11
N THR A 237 -5.46 -19.64 -12.55
CA THR A 237 -5.53 -20.05 -11.14
C THR A 237 -4.71 -21.31 -10.87
N LEU A 238 -4.82 -22.32 -11.74
CA LEU A 238 -4.07 -23.57 -11.64
C LEU A 238 -2.56 -23.32 -11.75
N GLU A 239 -2.11 -22.41 -12.62
CA GLU A 239 -0.69 -22.02 -12.69
C GLU A 239 -0.17 -21.43 -11.39
N LEU A 240 -0.94 -20.53 -10.76
CA LEU A 240 -0.57 -19.93 -9.47
C LEU A 240 -0.60 -20.96 -8.34
N LEU A 241 -1.55 -21.90 -8.34
CA LEU A 241 -1.62 -22.99 -7.37
C LEU A 241 -0.41 -23.92 -7.50
N ALA A 242 -0.05 -24.31 -8.72
CA ALA A 242 1.10 -25.18 -8.97
C ALA A 242 2.40 -24.50 -8.48
N GLN A 243 2.58 -23.20 -8.77
CA GLN A 243 3.70 -22.42 -8.25
C GLN A 243 3.71 -22.39 -6.72
N ALA A 244 2.57 -22.12 -6.09
CA ALA A 244 2.47 -22.03 -4.64
C ALA A 244 2.77 -23.38 -3.94
N PHE A 245 2.25 -24.49 -4.47
CA PHE A 245 2.55 -25.83 -3.97
C PHE A 245 4.02 -26.20 -4.14
N HIS A 246 4.62 -25.81 -5.28
CA HIS A 246 6.05 -26.01 -5.52
C HIS A 246 6.90 -25.24 -4.51
N GLU A 247 6.60 -23.97 -4.25
CA GLU A 247 7.35 -23.13 -3.30
C GLU A 247 7.26 -23.64 -1.84
N ILE A 248 6.15 -24.26 -1.45
CA ILE A 248 5.97 -24.85 -0.10
C ILE A 248 6.56 -26.27 -0.02
N GLY A 249 7.00 -26.84 -1.14
CA GLY A 249 7.53 -28.21 -1.20
C GLY A 249 6.44 -29.29 -1.18
N GLN A 250 5.18 -28.94 -1.45
CA GLN A 250 4.09 -29.91 -1.63
C GLN A 250 4.12 -30.47 -3.05
N THR A 251 5.19 -31.20 -3.38
CA THR A 251 5.48 -31.72 -4.72
C THR A 251 4.34 -32.56 -5.30
N ALA A 252 3.72 -33.44 -4.51
CA ALA A 252 2.64 -34.30 -4.99
C ALA A 252 1.44 -33.47 -5.51
N LYS A 253 1.06 -32.42 -4.78
CA LYS A 253 -0.03 -31.51 -5.19
C LYS A 253 0.36 -30.63 -6.36
N ALA A 254 1.62 -30.20 -6.45
CA ALA A 254 2.10 -29.47 -7.62
C ALA A 254 2.02 -30.34 -8.90
N VAL A 255 2.39 -31.62 -8.80
CA VAL A 255 2.33 -32.58 -9.92
C VAL A 255 0.91 -32.80 -10.39
N SER A 256 -0.06 -33.01 -9.49
CA SER A 256 -1.46 -33.19 -9.88
C SER A 256 -2.01 -31.97 -10.61
N VAL A 257 -1.72 -30.76 -10.12
CA VAL A 257 -2.13 -29.52 -10.78
C VAL A 257 -1.46 -29.34 -12.15
N TYR A 258 -0.19 -29.73 -12.32
CA TYR A 258 0.47 -29.67 -13.63
C TYR A 258 -0.09 -30.68 -14.64
N ARG A 259 -0.49 -31.89 -14.21
CA ARG A 259 -1.19 -32.84 -15.08
C ARG A 259 -2.52 -32.28 -15.54
N GLU A 260 -3.27 -31.67 -14.63
CA GLU A 260 -4.55 -31.06 -14.96
C GLU A 260 -4.40 -29.91 -15.96
N LEU A 261 -3.40 -29.03 -15.77
CA LEU A 261 -3.03 -28.01 -16.76
C LEU A 261 -2.70 -28.63 -18.14
N ALA A 262 -1.93 -29.71 -18.17
CA ALA A 262 -1.58 -30.39 -19.41
C ALA A 262 -2.80 -31.02 -20.11
N ARG A 263 -3.74 -31.56 -19.34
CA ARG A 263 -5.01 -32.11 -19.84
C ARG A 263 -5.87 -31.01 -20.47
N ILE A 264 -6.10 -29.90 -19.76
CA ILE A 264 -6.86 -28.75 -20.24
C ILE A 264 -6.26 -28.19 -21.54
N HIS A 265 -4.94 -28.02 -21.61
CA HIS A 265 -4.28 -27.56 -22.83
C HIS A 265 -4.38 -28.56 -23.98
N GLY A 266 -4.34 -29.87 -23.69
CA GLY A 266 -4.56 -30.93 -24.66
C GLY A 266 -5.97 -30.93 -25.25
N GLU A 267 -6.99 -30.80 -24.40
CA GLU A 267 -8.40 -30.70 -24.80
C GLU A 267 -8.65 -29.43 -25.64
N ALA A 268 -7.99 -28.33 -25.31
CA ALA A 268 -8.02 -27.10 -26.09
C ALA A 268 -7.25 -27.18 -27.43
N GLY A 269 -6.48 -28.25 -27.65
CA GLY A 269 -5.64 -28.44 -28.84
C GLY A 269 -4.35 -27.60 -28.85
N ASP A 270 -3.97 -26.99 -27.73
CA ASP A 270 -2.72 -26.24 -27.58
C ASP A 270 -1.58 -27.17 -27.16
N THR A 271 -1.02 -27.89 -28.14
CA THR A 271 0.09 -28.83 -27.92
C THR A 271 1.33 -28.15 -27.32
N ASN A 272 1.55 -26.87 -27.60
CA ASN A 272 2.72 -26.15 -27.07
C ASN A 272 2.56 -25.88 -25.57
N ALA A 273 1.40 -25.38 -25.15
CA ALA A 273 1.11 -25.14 -23.74
C ALA A 273 1.03 -26.46 -22.95
N GLN A 274 0.48 -27.52 -23.55
CA GLN A 274 0.47 -28.87 -22.98
C GLN A 274 1.89 -29.38 -22.71
N VAL A 275 2.79 -29.32 -23.70
CA VAL A 275 4.20 -29.72 -23.54
C VAL A 275 4.90 -28.84 -22.50
N ALA A 276 4.58 -27.54 -22.44
CA ALA A 276 5.15 -26.64 -21.43
C ALA A 276 4.72 -27.01 -20.00
N ALA A 277 3.45 -27.40 -19.79
CA ALA A 277 2.97 -27.89 -18.50
C ALA A 277 3.70 -29.18 -18.07
N TYR A 278 3.88 -30.14 -18.98
CA TYR A 278 4.67 -31.35 -18.71
C TYR A 278 6.15 -31.06 -18.41
N ARG A 279 6.77 -30.06 -19.05
CA ARG A 279 8.14 -29.64 -18.69
C ARG A 279 8.21 -29.05 -17.29
N LYS A 280 7.23 -28.25 -16.88
CA LYS A 280 7.15 -27.75 -15.49
C LYS A 280 7.01 -28.91 -14.50
N LEU A 281 6.16 -29.90 -14.83
CA LEU A 281 6.02 -31.14 -14.05
C LEU A 281 7.37 -31.87 -13.90
N LEU A 282 8.10 -32.10 -14.99
CA LEU A 282 9.42 -32.75 -14.95
C LEU A 282 10.47 -31.98 -14.14
N GLY A 283 10.32 -30.65 -14.03
CA GLY A 283 11.15 -29.84 -13.14
C GLY A 283 10.92 -30.14 -11.65
N VAL A 284 9.73 -30.63 -11.28
CA VAL A 284 9.39 -31.01 -9.90
C VAL A 284 9.56 -32.51 -9.67
N GLN A 285 9.18 -33.35 -10.64
CA GLN A 285 9.32 -34.80 -10.63
C GLN A 285 9.96 -35.28 -11.94
N PRO A 286 11.29 -35.43 -11.99
CA PRO A 286 12.02 -35.78 -13.22
C PRO A 286 11.69 -37.15 -13.80
N ASP A 287 11.25 -38.08 -12.97
CA ASP A 287 11.01 -39.49 -13.34
C ASP A 287 9.55 -39.75 -13.76
N ASP A 288 8.75 -38.71 -14.02
CA ASP A 288 7.35 -38.87 -14.42
C ASP A 288 7.22 -39.43 -15.84
N GLU A 289 6.80 -40.69 -15.96
CA GLU A 289 6.77 -41.41 -17.24
C GLU A 289 5.80 -40.81 -18.26
N GLU A 290 4.67 -40.27 -17.81
CA GLU A 290 3.66 -39.67 -18.67
C GLU A 290 4.19 -38.37 -19.28
N ALA A 291 4.77 -37.51 -18.46
CA ALA A 291 5.41 -36.28 -18.91
C ALA A 291 6.62 -36.55 -19.82
N LEU A 292 7.43 -37.58 -19.54
CA LEU A 292 8.54 -37.99 -20.41
C LEU A 292 8.05 -38.47 -21.78
N ARG A 293 6.97 -39.27 -21.83
CA ARG A 293 6.35 -39.72 -23.09
C ARG A 293 5.77 -38.55 -23.87
N ALA A 294 5.03 -37.66 -23.20
CA ALA A 294 4.38 -36.51 -23.83
C ALA A 294 5.38 -35.46 -24.35
N THR A 295 6.56 -35.35 -23.74
CA THR A 295 7.63 -34.46 -24.18
C THR A 295 8.57 -35.10 -25.21
N GLY A 296 8.36 -36.37 -25.58
CA GLY A 296 9.15 -37.09 -26.58
C GLY A 296 10.53 -37.55 -26.09
N GLY A 297 10.71 -37.77 -24.79
CA GLY A 297 11.98 -38.20 -24.19
C GLY A 297 13.08 -37.15 -24.24
N LEU A 298 12.71 -35.87 -24.27
CA LEU A 298 13.66 -34.76 -24.22
C LEU A 298 14.11 -34.52 -22.78
N ASP A 299 15.35 -34.93 -22.48
CA ASP A 299 16.03 -34.54 -21.25
C ASP A 299 16.00 -33.02 -21.05
N ILE A 300 15.93 -32.60 -19.78
CA ILE A 300 15.78 -31.23 -19.25
C ILE A 300 16.81 -30.20 -19.81
N GLN A 301 17.77 -30.64 -20.63
CA GLN A 301 18.81 -29.84 -21.29
C GLN A 301 18.66 -29.69 -22.81
N GLY A 302 17.54 -30.10 -23.42
CA GLY A 302 17.30 -29.86 -24.86
C GLY A 302 18.22 -30.62 -25.81
N ARG A 303 18.88 -31.69 -25.36
CA ARG A 303 19.62 -32.59 -26.25
C ARG A 303 18.72 -33.74 -26.68
N ALA A 304 18.23 -33.66 -27.91
CA ALA A 304 17.61 -34.78 -28.59
C ALA A 304 18.60 -35.96 -28.66
N SER A 305 18.13 -37.15 -28.30
CA SER A 305 18.86 -38.39 -28.55
C SER A 305 19.10 -38.56 -30.06
N ALA A 306 20.33 -38.95 -30.39
CA ALA A 306 20.88 -38.85 -31.74
C ALA A 306 20.44 -40.01 -32.64
N THR A 307 19.70 -39.69 -33.70
CA THR A 307 19.76 -40.35 -35.01
C THR A 307 19.72 -39.30 -36.12
N ALA A 308 20.86 -39.12 -36.81
CA ALA A 308 21.13 -38.10 -37.83
C ALA A 308 20.89 -38.66 -39.27
N PRO A 309 21.06 -37.90 -40.38
CA PRO A 309 21.49 -36.50 -40.51
C PRO A 309 20.71 -35.63 -41.54
N GLY A 310 20.82 -34.31 -41.41
CA GLY A 310 20.55 -33.35 -42.48
C GLY A 310 21.11 -31.96 -42.13
N PRO A 311 21.98 -31.36 -42.96
CA PRO A 311 22.63 -30.10 -42.64
C PRO A 311 21.70 -28.94 -43.01
N ALA A 312 21.16 -28.25 -42.02
CA ALA A 312 20.53 -26.96 -42.21
C ALA A 312 21.26 -25.92 -41.36
N ALA A 313 21.71 -24.89 -42.05
CA ALA A 313 22.51 -23.77 -41.59
C ALA A 313 22.13 -23.26 -40.20
N SER A 314 23.14 -23.20 -39.32
CA SER A 314 23.16 -22.38 -38.13
C SER A 314 23.01 -20.91 -38.49
N SER A 315 21.84 -20.33 -38.23
CA SER A 315 21.75 -18.91 -37.88
C SER A 315 21.81 -18.84 -36.36
N GLU A 316 23.01 -18.63 -35.82
CA GLU A 316 23.19 -18.16 -34.45
C GLU A 316 22.49 -16.79 -34.35
N GLU A 317 21.23 -16.78 -33.94
CA GLU A 317 20.58 -15.57 -33.48
C GLU A 317 21.32 -15.13 -32.23
N ALA A 318 22.14 -14.08 -32.39
CA ALA A 318 22.90 -13.49 -31.30
C ALA A 318 21.91 -13.01 -30.23
N MET A 319 21.86 -13.76 -29.13
CA MET A 319 21.06 -13.47 -27.94
C MET A 319 21.23 -12.01 -27.53
N THR A 320 20.13 -11.32 -27.24
CA THR A 320 20.19 -9.89 -26.90
C THR A 320 20.87 -9.67 -25.56
N ARG A 321 21.40 -8.46 -25.31
CA ARG A 321 22.09 -8.13 -24.05
C ARG A 321 21.22 -8.36 -22.81
N GLU A 322 19.92 -8.10 -22.90
CA GLU A 322 18.97 -8.30 -21.78
C GLU A 322 18.67 -9.77 -21.52
N GLU A 323 18.56 -10.59 -22.57
CA GLU A 323 18.43 -12.05 -22.46
C GLU A 323 19.69 -12.69 -21.89
N GLN A 324 20.88 -12.24 -22.33
CA GLN A 324 22.17 -12.69 -21.78
C GLN A 324 22.29 -12.36 -20.28
N ILE A 325 21.90 -11.15 -19.86
CA ILE A 325 21.89 -10.77 -18.44
C ILE A 325 20.91 -11.65 -17.65
N SER A 326 19.71 -11.85 -18.17
CA SER A 326 18.68 -12.67 -17.50
C SER A 326 19.10 -14.13 -17.36
N GLN A 327 19.72 -14.70 -18.40
CA GLN A 327 20.29 -16.04 -18.37
C GLN A 327 21.40 -16.15 -17.32
N PHE A 328 22.35 -15.21 -17.31
CA PHE A 328 23.44 -15.25 -16.34
C PHE A 328 22.96 -15.06 -14.90
N LEU A 329 21.92 -14.25 -14.66
CA LEU A 329 21.29 -14.14 -13.33
C LEU A 329 20.68 -15.47 -12.87
N GLY A 330 19.99 -16.19 -13.76
CA GLY A 330 19.48 -17.53 -13.48
C GLY A 330 20.60 -18.54 -13.19
N ASP A 331 21.67 -18.54 -14.00
CA ASP A 331 22.84 -19.39 -13.80
C ASP A 331 23.49 -19.16 -12.43
N ILE A 332 23.57 -17.91 -11.96
CA ILE A 332 24.15 -17.56 -10.65
C ILE A 332 23.38 -18.24 -9.53
N ASP A 333 22.05 -18.17 -9.56
CA ASP A 333 21.20 -18.73 -8.51
C ASP A 333 21.27 -20.26 -8.50
N ILE A 334 21.34 -20.88 -9.68
CA ILE A 334 21.59 -22.31 -9.83
C ILE A 334 22.96 -22.68 -9.24
N TYR A 335 24.04 -22.01 -9.64
CA TYR A 335 25.38 -22.34 -9.17
C TYR A 335 25.54 -22.13 -7.67
N ARG A 336 24.94 -21.10 -7.09
CA ARG A 336 24.90 -20.91 -5.63
C ARG A 336 24.18 -22.06 -4.93
N LYS A 337 23.02 -22.49 -5.44
CA LYS A 337 22.25 -23.62 -4.88
C LYS A 337 23.06 -24.93 -4.87
N TYR A 338 23.89 -25.16 -5.87
CA TYR A 338 24.75 -26.35 -5.96
C TYR A 338 26.15 -26.16 -5.33
N GLY A 339 26.41 -25.03 -4.67
CA GLY A 339 27.69 -24.74 -4.01
C GLY A 339 28.86 -24.49 -4.97
N LEU A 340 28.60 -24.26 -6.26
CA LEU A 340 29.59 -23.98 -7.31
C LEU A 340 29.99 -22.49 -7.31
N LYS A 341 30.62 -22.06 -6.21
CA LYS A 341 30.89 -20.63 -5.93
C LYS A 341 31.75 -19.93 -6.98
N ASP A 342 32.79 -20.59 -7.49
CA ASP A 342 33.66 -20.02 -8.53
C ASP A 342 32.90 -19.74 -9.83
N HIS A 343 31.96 -20.61 -10.18
CA HIS A 343 31.14 -20.48 -11.40
C HIS A 343 30.11 -19.36 -11.23
N ALA A 344 29.50 -19.25 -10.04
CA ALA A 344 28.63 -18.12 -9.71
C ALA A 344 29.39 -16.78 -9.80
N GLN A 345 30.63 -16.74 -9.30
CA GLN A 345 31.48 -15.54 -9.37
C GLN A 345 31.81 -15.15 -10.82
N GLU A 346 32.10 -16.12 -11.69
CA GLU A 346 32.34 -15.88 -13.11
C GLU A 346 31.09 -15.31 -13.82
N ARG A 347 29.89 -15.84 -13.50
CA ARG A 347 28.64 -15.33 -14.07
C ARG A 347 28.31 -13.92 -13.59
N ILE A 348 28.53 -13.64 -12.31
CA ILE A 348 28.39 -12.28 -11.75
C ILE A 348 29.31 -11.31 -12.48
N ALA A 349 30.57 -11.70 -12.73
CA ALA A 349 31.53 -10.87 -13.46
C ALA A 349 31.02 -10.57 -14.88
N LYS A 350 30.50 -11.57 -15.61
CA LYS A 350 29.92 -11.38 -16.95
C LYS A 350 28.71 -10.44 -16.95
N VAL A 351 27.83 -10.53 -15.95
CA VAL A 351 26.70 -9.59 -15.84
C VAL A 351 27.19 -8.16 -15.61
N LEU A 352 28.19 -7.97 -14.75
CA LEU A 352 28.73 -6.63 -14.45
C LEU A 352 29.64 -6.07 -15.55
N GLU A 353 30.21 -6.92 -16.41
CA GLU A 353 30.85 -6.51 -17.66
C GLU A 353 29.82 -6.00 -18.67
N LEU A 354 28.69 -6.71 -18.78
CA LEU A 354 27.58 -6.30 -19.65
C LEU A 354 26.89 -5.06 -19.11
N ASP A 355 26.57 -4.99 -17.83
CA ASP A 355 25.92 -3.85 -17.16
C ASP A 355 26.52 -3.61 -15.77
N PRO A 356 27.48 -2.67 -15.65
CA PRO A 356 28.12 -2.34 -14.37
C PRO A 356 27.15 -1.82 -13.30
N GLY A 357 25.97 -1.32 -13.70
CA GLY A 357 24.94 -0.79 -12.82
C GLY A 357 23.87 -1.80 -12.42
N ASN A 358 24.02 -3.08 -12.79
CA ASN A 358 22.99 -4.07 -12.52
C ASN A 358 22.88 -4.39 -11.02
N LEU A 359 21.84 -3.86 -10.38
CA LEU A 359 21.65 -3.98 -8.93
C LEU A 359 21.51 -5.45 -8.48
N ALA A 360 20.82 -6.26 -9.27
CA ALA A 360 20.58 -7.68 -8.97
C ALA A 360 21.89 -8.50 -8.96
N ALA A 361 22.84 -8.16 -9.83
CA ALA A 361 24.17 -8.77 -9.84
C ALA A 361 25.05 -8.29 -8.68
N LEU A 362 24.95 -7.01 -8.30
CA LEU A 362 25.67 -6.44 -7.16
C LEU A 362 25.20 -7.06 -5.83
N GLU A 363 23.89 -7.27 -5.65
CA GLU A 363 23.31 -7.97 -4.49
C GLU A 363 23.78 -9.43 -4.42
N ARG A 364 23.72 -10.18 -5.53
CA ARG A 364 24.21 -11.56 -5.60
C ARG A 364 25.72 -11.66 -5.30
N ARG A 365 26.50 -10.66 -5.71
CA ARG A 365 27.93 -10.57 -5.37
C ARG A 365 28.17 -10.32 -3.89
N ARG A 366 27.37 -9.44 -3.26
CA ARG A 366 27.40 -9.24 -1.81
C ARG A 366 27.17 -10.57 -1.10
N ASP A 367 26.09 -11.28 -1.46
CA ASP A 367 25.73 -12.53 -0.78
C ASP A 367 26.83 -13.58 -0.91
N LEU A 368 27.36 -13.76 -2.13
CA LEU A 368 28.43 -14.73 -2.38
C LEU A 368 29.71 -14.38 -1.59
N CYS A 369 30.05 -13.09 -1.48
CA CYS A 369 31.17 -12.64 -0.66
C CYS A 369 30.94 -12.92 0.84
N LEU A 370 29.72 -12.70 1.35
CA LEU A 370 29.37 -13.02 2.74
C LEU A 370 29.41 -14.52 3.01
N GLU A 371 28.93 -15.35 2.09
CA GLU A 371 29.03 -16.83 2.14
C GLU A 371 30.48 -17.33 2.11
N ASN A 372 31.41 -16.52 1.60
CA ASN A 372 32.85 -16.81 1.54
C ASN A 372 33.63 -16.16 2.68
N GLU A 373 32.94 -15.54 3.64
CA GLU A 373 33.53 -14.74 4.73
C GLU A 373 34.42 -13.57 4.24
N ASP A 374 34.33 -13.21 2.95
CA ASP A 374 35.02 -12.08 2.34
C ASP A 374 34.23 -10.78 2.58
N LYS A 375 34.39 -10.26 3.79
CA LYS A 375 33.75 -9.00 4.21
C LYS A 375 34.17 -7.81 3.36
N ALA A 376 35.41 -7.78 2.88
CA ALA A 376 35.92 -6.68 2.06
C ALA A 376 35.24 -6.65 0.67
N GLY A 377 35.06 -7.82 0.05
CA GLY A 377 34.30 -7.97 -1.19
C GLY A 377 32.82 -7.58 -1.02
N ALA A 378 32.20 -7.99 0.08
CA ALA A 378 30.80 -7.66 0.38
C ALA A 378 30.59 -6.15 0.55
N ILE A 379 31.47 -5.47 1.32
CA ILE A 379 31.44 -4.01 1.50
C ILE A 379 31.58 -3.29 0.16
N LYS A 380 32.51 -3.74 -0.70
CA LYS A 380 32.69 -3.15 -2.03
C LYS A 380 31.45 -3.28 -2.90
N ALA A 381 30.77 -4.43 -2.84
CA ALA A 381 29.53 -4.66 -3.58
C ALA A 381 28.38 -3.77 -3.08
N LEU A 382 28.23 -3.64 -1.76
CA LEU A 382 27.24 -2.78 -1.13
C LEU A 382 27.45 -1.29 -1.45
N LEU A 383 28.69 -0.80 -1.44
CA LEU A 383 28.99 0.58 -1.81
C LEU A 383 28.64 0.89 -3.27
N GLN A 384 28.89 -0.05 -4.19
CA GLN A 384 28.49 0.08 -5.59
C GLN A 384 26.97 0.03 -5.75
N ALA A 385 26.28 -0.85 -5.02
CA ALA A 385 24.82 -0.92 -5.02
C ALA A 385 24.17 0.38 -4.48
N ALA A 386 24.74 0.94 -3.40
CA ALA A 386 24.33 2.23 -2.86
C ALA A 386 24.50 3.38 -3.85
N GLU A 387 25.58 3.38 -4.62
CA GLU A 387 25.82 4.40 -5.65
C GLU A 387 24.80 4.34 -6.77
N VAL A 388 24.51 3.14 -7.27
CA VAL A 388 23.48 2.91 -8.30
C VAL A 388 22.09 3.33 -7.79
N ALA A 389 21.74 2.96 -6.55
CA ALA A 389 20.45 3.27 -5.96
C ALA A 389 20.27 4.75 -5.60
N SER A 390 21.36 5.47 -5.29
CA SER A 390 21.32 6.84 -4.75
C SER A 390 20.48 7.85 -5.53
N ARG A 391 20.37 7.68 -6.86
CA ARG A 391 19.62 8.60 -7.74
C ARG A 391 18.15 8.22 -7.91
N ARG A 392 17.80 6.95 -7.75
CA ARG A 392 16.46 6.43 -8.07
C ARG A 392 15.68 6.06 -6.81
N ASP A 393 16.36 5.64 -5.76
CA ASP A 393 15.79 5.20 -4.49
C ASP A 393 16.78 5.49 -3.33
N PRO A 394 16.68 6.67 -2.71
CA PRO A 394 17.53 7.07 -1.59
C PRO A 394 17.40 6.18 -0.36
N HIS A 395 16.20 5.63 -0.10
CA HIS A 395 15.95 4.75 1.04
C HIS A 395 16.68 3.41 0.87
N ARG A 396 16.59 2.81 -0.31
CA ARG A 396 17.31 1.57 -0.62
C ARG A 396 18.82 1.79 -0.60
N ALA A 397 19.30 2.94 -1.07
CA ALA A 397 20.71 3.32 -0.95
C ALA A 397 21.17 3.41 0.52
N MET A 398 20.36 3.99 1.41
CA MET A 398 20.64 4.03 2.85
C MET A 398 20.67 2.64 3.49
N GLY A 399 19.79 1.72 3.05
CA GLY A 399 19.80 0.32 3.49
C GLY A 399 21.16 -0.35 3.25
N TYR A 400 21.69 -0.25 2.03
CA TYR A 400 23.01 -0.80 1.71
C TYR A 400 24.14 -0.15 2.51
N LEU A 401 24.10 1.17 2.72
CA LEU A 401 25.09 1.86 3.54
C LEU A 401 24.99 1.44 5.03
N GLY A 402 23.78 1.13 5.51
CA GLY A 402 23.55 0.57 6.83
C GLY A 402 24.20 -0.80 6.99
N GLU A 403 24.03 -1.68 6.00
CA GLU A 403 24.71 -2.99 5.97
C GLU A 403 26.24 -2.82 5.96
N VAL A 404 26.79 -1.85 5.21
CA VAL A 404 28.23 -1.56 5.25
C VAL A 404 28.69 -1.20 6.67
N LEU A 405 27.94 -0.35 7.38
CA LEU A 405 28.29 0.06 8.74
C LEU A 405 28.09 -1.04 9.80
N GLN A 406 27.24 -2.04 9.54
CA GLN A 406 27.18 -3.24 10.39
C GLN A 406 28.44 -4.09 10.26
N HIS A 407 29.00 -4.19 9.05
CA HIS A 407 30.21 -4.97 8.79
C HIS A 407 31.50 -4.20 9.10
N ASP A 408 31.51 -2.88 8.91
CA ASP A 408 32.61 -1.96 9.19
C ASP A 408 32.06 -0.63 9.77
N PRO A 409 31.87 -0.56 11.10
CA PRO A 409 31.37 0.66 11.75
C PRO A 409 32.26 1.89 11.57
N GLY A 410 33.53 1.71 11.17
CA GLY A 410 34.50 2.78 10.94
C GLY A 410 34.53 3.29 9.50
N ASN A 411 33.65 2.80 8.62
CA ASN A 411 33.70 3.13 7.19
C ASN A 411 33.38 4.61 6.91
N ALA A 412 34.43 5.40 6.66
CA ALA A 412 34.32 6.84 6.42
C ALA A 412 33.51 7.18 5.14
N ASP A 413 33.58 6.35 4.11
CA ASP A 413 32.83 6.57 2.86
C ASP A 413 31.33 6.33 3.08
N ALA A 414 30.96 5.22 3.72
CA ALA A 414 29.57 4.90 4.00
C ALA A 414 28.90 5.93 4.94
N THR A 415 29.59 6.36 5.99
CA THR A 415 29.09 7.41 6.90
C THR A 415 28.92 8.76 6.19
N ALA A 416 29.85 9.14 5.30
CA ALA A 416 29.75 10.37 4.52
C ALA A 416 28.57 10.35 3.54
N ARG A 417 28.39 9.25 2.79
CA ARG A 417 27.28 9.07 1.84
C ARG A 417 25.94 9.01 2.57
N MET A 418 25.86 8.33 3.70
CA MET A 418 24.65 8.24 4.52
C MET A 418 24.25 9.61 5.06
N LYS A 419 25.21 10.41 5.51
CA LYS A 419 24.96 11.79 5.95
C LYS A 419 24.43 12.66 4.80
N ALA A 420 25.05 12.58 3.62
CA ALA A 420 24.64 13.35 2.44
C ALA A 420 23.20 13.01 2.00
N LEU A 421 22.84 11.72 1.97
CA LEU A 421 21.47 11.27 1.66
C LEU A 421 20.48 11.75 2.72
N SER A 422 20.82 11.62 4.00
CA SER A 422 19.96 12.08 5.11
C SER A 422 19.73 13.59 5.09
N SER A 423 20.74 14.40 4.73
CA SER A 423 20.58 15.86 4.62
C SER A 423 19.72 16.27 3.43
N GLY A 424 19.86 15.59 2.28
CA GLY A 424 19.02 15.85 1.11
C GLY A 424 17.56 15.47 1.35
N MET A 425 17.33 14.36 2.06
CA MET A 425 16.00 13.96 2.49
C MET A 425 15.43 14.87 3.57
N ALA A 426 16.25 15.38 4.50
CA ALA A 426 15.82 16.35 5.50
C ALA A 426 15.41 17.70 4.89
N GLU A 427 16.03 18.12 3.78
CA GLU A 427 15.57 19.29 3.02
C GLU A 427 14.25 19.03 2.27
N GLN A 428 14.02 17.80 1.78
CA GLN A 428 12.73 17.38 1.20
C GLN A 428 11.63 17.14 2.25
N LEU A 429 11.99 16.71 3.46
CA LEU A 429 11.10 16.52 4.61
C LEU A 429 10.80 17.85 5.33
N ALA A 430 11.71 18.82 5.34
CA ALA A 430 11.42 20.18 5.84
C ALA A 430 10.38 20.93 4.97
N SER A 431 10.14 20.46 3.73
CA SER A 431 8.99 20.86 2.90
C SER A 431 7.74 19.98 3.09
N SER A 432 7.78 19.02 4.01
CA SER A 432 6.78 17.96 4.21
C SER A 432 6.81 17.44 5.66
N ASP A 433 6.28 18.19 6.62
CA ASP A 433 6.10 17.73 8.01
C ASP A 433 4.60 17.54 8.31
N ALA A 434 4.10 16.61 9.13
CA ALA A 434 4.49 15.30 9.66
C ALA A 434 3.33 14.91 10.61
N GLN A 435 2.78 13.69 10.51
CA GLN A 435 1.79 13.13 11.47
C GLN A 435 2.42 12.03 12.34
N PRO A 436 1.92 11.80 13.56
CA PRO A 436 2.53 10.88 14.53
C PRO A 436 2.13 9.42 14.30
N ALA A 437 3.05 8.51 14.66
CA ALA A 437 2.91 7.07 14.57
C ALA A 437 1.76 6.51 15.43
N ILE A 438 0.92 5.68 14.82
CA ILE A 438 -0.06 4.82 15.51
C ILE A 438 0.51 3.40 15.53
N ALA A 439 0.53 2.79 16.72
CA ALA A 439 1.05 1.46 16.96
C ALA A 439 0.26 0.36 16.19
N PRO A 440 0.93 -0.73 15.75
CA PRO A 440 0.24 -1.87 15.16
C PRO A 440 -0.67 -2.56 16.20
N PRO A 441 -1.83 -3.11 15.81
CA PRO A 441 -2.61 -3.97 16.69
C PRO A 441 -1.84 -5.28 16.96
N ALA A 442 -2.07 -5.83 18.16
CA ALA A 442 -1.41 -7.01 18.71
C ALA A 442 -1.60 -8.27 17.84
N GLU A 443 -0.55 -9.10 17.78
CA GLU A 443 -0.42 -10.35 17.03
C GLU A 443 -1.28 -11.53 17.56
N ASP A 444 -2.24 -11.31 18.46
CA ASP A 444 -3.01 -12.40 19.09
C ASP A 444 -4.45 -12.44 18.58
N ALA A 445 -4.67 -12.95 17.35
CA ALA A 445 -5.99 -13.43 16.91
C ALA A 445 -5.93 -14.25 15.61
N PHE A 446 -5.04 -15.24 15.48
CA PHE A 446 -5.17 -16.30 14.47
C PHE A 446 -4.73 -17.67 15.01
N ASP A 447 -5.17 -18.01 16.22
CA ASP A 447 -5.38 -19.42 16.57
C ASP A 447 -6.78 -19.80 16.09
N VAL A 448 -6.88 -20.11 14.80
CA VAL A 448 -7.94 -21.00 14.34
C VAL A 448 -7.26 -22.36 14.19
N ASP A 449 -7.51 -23.23 15.16
CA ASP A 449 -7.39 -24.68 14.97
C ASP A 449 -8.30 -25.05 13.77
N LEU A 450 -7.74 -24.95 12.56
CA LEU A 450 -8.34 -25.49 11.35
C LEU A 450 -8.00 -26.97 11.36
N ASP A 451 -9.00 -27.76 11.73
CA ASP A 451 -9.01 -29.20 11.53
C ASP A 451 -8.75 -29.46 10.03
N LEU A 452 -7.53 -29.91 9.72
CA LEU A 452 -7.07 -30.25 8.37
C LEU A 452 -7.46 -31.70 8.00
N GLY A 453 -8.35 -32.34 8.76
CA GLY A 453 -8.98 -33.60 8.36
C GLY A 453 -10.15 -33.34 7.42
N GLU A 454 -10.14 -33.99 6.25
CA GLU A 454 -11.22 -33.99 5.23
C GLU A 454 -11.20 -32.85 4.19
N LEU A 455 -10.02 -32.37 3.78
CA LEU A 455 -9.82 -31.97 2.38
C LEU A 455 -8.85 -32.96 1.75
N ASP A 456 -9.34 -34.18 1.56
CA ASP A 456 -8.71 -35.20 0.73
C ASP A 456 -8.72 -34.70 -0.71
N PHE A 457 -7.61 -34.07 -1.09
CA PHE A 457 -7.28 -33.72 -2.48
C PHE A 457 -7.12 -34.98 -3.38
N GLU A 458 -7.22 -36.18 -2.82
CA GLU A 458 -7.23 -37.43 -3.58
C GLU A 458 -8.64 -37.77 -4.11
N ASP A 459 -9.72 -37.47 -3.38
CA ASP A 459 -11.07 -37.87 -3.81
C ASP A 459 -11.74 -36.89 -4.78
N ASP A 460 -11.54 -35.57 -4.65
CA ASP A 460 -12.19 -34.59 -5.55
C ASP A 460 -11.51 -34.44 -6.92
N LEU A 461 -10.23 -34.84 -7.05
CA LEU A 461 -9.54 -34.84 -8.34
C LEU A 461 -9.79 -36.13 -9.14
N ASP A 462 -9.95 -37.27 -8.47
CA ASP A 462 -10.27 -38.54 -9.13
C ASP A 462 -11.77 -38.69 -9.45
N ALA A 463 -12.67 -38.07 -8.68
CA ALA A 463 -14.12 -38.21 -8.87
C ALA A 463 -14.68 -37.51 -10.12
N GLU A 464 -13.99 -36.50 -10.70
CA GLU A 464 -14.44 -35.82 -11.93
C GLU A 464 -13.58 -36.12 -13.17
N LEU A 465 -12.44 -36.82 -13.04
CA LEU A 465 -11.47 -36.99 -14.14
C LEU A 465 -11.24 -38.44 -14.61
N GLY A 466 -11.75 -39.45 -13.90
CA GLY A 466 -11.54 -40.86 -14.23
C GLY A 466 -12.70 -41.51 -15.00
N GLY A 467 -12.88 -41.20 -16.28
CA GLY A 467 -13.90 -41.80 -17.15
C GLY A 467 -13.34 -42.52 -18.38
N GLU A 468 -13.15 -43.83 -18.25
CA GLU A 468 -13.00 -44.86 -19.30
C GLU A 468 -11.76 -44.84 -20.21
N LEU A 469 -10.78 -45.70 -19.89
CA LEU A 469 -10.04 -46.47 -20.88
C LEU A 469 -9.72 -47.86 -20.30
N ASP A 470 -10.63 -48.81 -20.53
CA ASP A 470 -10.38 -50.24 -20.34
C ASP A 470 -9.26 -50.70 -21.27
N LEU A 471 -8.18 -51.21 -20.67
CA LEU A 471 -7.24 -52.12 -21.34
C LEU A 471 -7.15 -53.39 -20.51
N ASP A 472 -8.04 -54.33 -20.83
CA ASP A 472 -7.92 -55.74 -20.48
C ASP A 472 -6.60 -56.30 -21.03
N ALA A 473 -5.71 -56.69 -20.12
CA ALA A 473 -4.68 -57.70 -20.39
C ALA A 473 -4.37 -58.40 -19.06
N ASP A 474 -5.17 -59.40 -18.70
CA ASP A 474 -4.80 -60.38 -17.69
C ASP A 474 -4.48 -61.71 -18.39
N GLU A 475 -3.33 -62.25 -18.02
CA GLU A 475 -2.82 -63.54 -18.45
C GLU A 475 -3.75 -64.67 -17.98
N GLY A 476 -4.18 -65.50 -18.93
CA GLY A 476 -4.90 -66.75 -18.71
C GLY A 476 -4.98 -67.57 -19.99
#